data_AF-A0A154VQ17-F1
#
_entry.id   AF-A0A154VQ17-F1
#
_cell.length_a   1.000
_cell.length_b   1.000
_cell.length_c   1.000
_cell.angle_alpha   90.00
_cell.angle_beta   90.00
_cell.angle_gamma   90.00
#
_symmetry.space_group_name_H-M   'P 1'
#
loop_
_entity.id
_entity.type
_entity.pdbx_description
1 polymer ?
#
loop_
_entity_poly.entity_id
_entity_poly.type
_entity_poly.pdbx_seq_one_letter_code
_entity_poly.pdbx_strand_id
1 'polypeptide(L)'
;MDTETQERRALEILVDTVSVTLGRSNIVTREVRRAFESGRPVDFFTAKAAFNALPSWQRQQIGDAAAERAWTVRRLFRATSRDWRDIGDRDKTILFPVIPRGVQPNGAQAAMARPAAARPAGGTPTTGTPGPKRPA
;
A
#
# COMPACT_ATOMS: atom_id res chain seq x y z
N MET A 1 24.03 8.79 6.32
CA MET A 1 23.05 8.34 5.30
C MET A 1 23.65 7.13 4.67
N ASP A 2 23.26 5.99 5.20
CA ASP A 2 23.88 4.70 4.93
C ASP A 2 23.43 4.23 3.55
N THR A 3 24.39 3.85 2.70
CA THR A 3 24.14 3.52 1.28
C THR A 3 23.09 2.42 1.14
N GLU A 4 23.12 1.42 2.01
CA GLU A 4 22.12 0.35 2.12
C GLU A 4 20.68 0.87 2.30
N THR A 5 20.49 1.93 3.11
CA THR A 5 19.16 2.53 3.31
C THR A 5 18.69 3.26 2.05
N GLN A 6 19.61 3.87 1.29
CA GLN A 6 19.30 4.54 0.03
C GLN A 6 19.00 3.52 -1.08
N GLU A 7 19.78 2.45 -1.19
CA GLU A 7 19.56 1.35 -2.15
C GLU A 7 18.22 0.65 -1.89
N ARG A 8 17.89 0.37 -0.61
CA ARG A 8 16.60 -0.23 -0.24
C ARG A 8 15.41 0.64 -0.63
N ARG A 9 15.48 1.96 -0.42
CA ARG A 9 14.44 2.91 -0.87
C ARG A 9 14.36 3.03 -2.39
N ALA A 10 15.49 2.97 -3.09
CA ALA A 10 15.52 2.98 -4.55
C ALA A 10 14.85 1.72 -5.13
N LEU A 11 15.13 0.55 -4.52
CA LEU A 11 14.43 -0.69 -4.84
C LEU A 11 12.94 -0.62 -4.55
N GLU A 12 12.51 -0.09 -3.41
CA GLU A 12 11.09 0.06 -3.04
C GLU A 12 10.31 0.82 -4.12
N ILE A 13 10.82 2.00 -4.52
CA ILE A 13 10.26 2.81 -5.61
C ILE A 13 10.27 2.04 -6.93
N LEU A 14 11.33 1.27 -7.22
CA LEU A 14 11.43 0.49 -8.44
C LEU A 14 10.41 -0.66 -8.47
N VAL A 15 10.22 -1.41 -7.36
CA VAL A 15 9.22 -2.47 -7.19
C VAL A 15 7.82 -1.94 -7.49
N ASP A 16 7.45 -0.81 -6.89
CA ASP A 16 6.15 -0.18 -7.13
C ASP A 16 6.01 0.27 -8.59
N THR A 17 7.09 0.73 -9.21
CA THR A 17 7.05 1.21 -10.60
C THR A 17 6.87 0.05 -11.56
N VAL A 18 7.71 -0.99 -11.50
CA VAL A 18 7.59 -2.18 -12.36
C VAL A 18 6.27 -2.93 -12.13
N SER A 19 5.77 -2.96 -10.89
CA SER A 19 4.47 -3.57 -10.57
C SER A 19 3.29 -2.89 -11.25
N VAL A 20 3.38 -1.58 -11.51
CA VAL A 20 2.34 -0.80 -12.19
C VAL A 20 2.53 -0.82 -13.72
N THR A 21 3.76 -0.74 -14.22
CA THR A 21 4.02 -0.67 -15.68
C THR A 21 4.04 -2.03 -16.37
N LEU A 22 4.55 -3.07 -15.70
CA LEU A 22 4.69 -4.43 -16.25
C LEU A 22 3.67 -5.42 -15.67
N GLY A 23 3.02 -5.07 -14.57
CA GLY A 23 2.15 -5.94 -13.80
C GLY A 23 2.91 -6.82 -12.80
N ARG A 24 2.18 -7.28 -11.77
CA ARG A 24 2.74 -8.07 -10.64
C ARG A 24 3.25 -9.46 -11.05
N SER A 25 2.70 -10.01 -12.12
CA SER A 25 3.05 -11.36 -12.63
C SER A 25 4.30 -11.36 -13.52
N ASN A 26 4.83 -10.20 -13.91
CA ASN A 26 5.98 -10.11 -14.80
C ASN A 26 7.26 -10.62 -14.12
N ILE A 27 8.12 -11.29 -14.88
CA ILE A 27 9.39 -11.84 -14.38
C ILE A 27 10.30 -10.76 -13.78
N VAL A 28 10.39 -9.58 -14.41
CA VAL A 28 11.21 -8.46 -13.91
C VAL A 28 10.64 -7.94 -12.60
N THR A 29 9.31 -7.80 -12.49
CA THR A 29 8.65 -7.42 -11.24
C THR A 29 8.95 -8.40 -10.12
N ARG A 30 8.95 -9.71 -10.40
CA ARG A 30 9.27 -10.75 -9.41
C ARG A 30 10.73 -10.70 -8.96
N GLU A 31 11.70 -10.58 -9.87
CA GLU A 31 13.12 -10.51 -9.49
C GLU A 31 13.48 -9.20 -8.77
N VAL A 32 12.94 -8.05 -9.19
CA VAL A 32 13.13 -6.76 -8.49
C VAL A 32 12.54 -6.81 -7.08
N ARG A 33 11.33 -7.40 -6.94
CA ARG A 33 10.71 -7.60 -5.62
C ARG A 33 11.51 -8.56 -4.74
N ARG A 34 12.03 -9.65 -5.31
CA ARG A 34 12.89 -10.61 -4.61
C ARG A 34 14.17 -9.96 -4.10
N ALA A 35 14.81 -9.10 -4.89
CA ALA A 35 15.99 -8.34 -4.47
C ALA A 35 15.68 -7.38 -3.30
N PHE A 36 14.51 -6.74 -3.31
CA PHE A 36 14.04 -5.88 -2.20
C PHE A 36 13.74 -6.67 -0.92
N GLU A 37 13.10 -7.84 -1.04
CA GLU A 37 12.76 -8.69 0.10
C GLU A 37 13.99 -9.38 0.70
N SER A 38 14.95 -9.80 -0.13
CA SER A 38 16.14 -10.56 0.33
C SER A 38 17.32 -9.69 0.76
N GLY A 39 17.50 -8.52 0.14
CA GLY A 39 18.69 -7.68 0.32
C GLY A 39 20.02 -8.32 -0.13
N ARG A 40 20.00 -9.44 -0.85
CA ARG A 40 21.22 -10.18 -1.20
C ARG A 40 21.84 -9.70 -2.51
N PRO A 41 23.17 -9.45 -2.58
CA PRO A 41 23.86 -8.99 -3.81
C PRO A 41 23.58 -9.82 -5.07
N VAL A 42 23.37 -11.14 -4.92
CA VAL A 42 23.05 -12.05 -6.03
C VAL A 42 21.65 -11.78 -6.60
N ASP A 43 20.67 -11.48 -5.74
CA ASP A 43 19.30 -11.16 -6.19
C ASP A 43 19.28 -9.76 -6.84
N PHE A 44 20.07 -8.79 -6.34
CA PHE A 44 20.29 -7.50 -7.03
C PHE A 44 20.85 -7.67 -8.44
N PHE A 45 21.88 -8.51 -8.62
CA PHE A 45 22.44 -8.79 -9.94
C PHE A 45 21.41 -9.42 -10.88
N THR A 46 20.60 -10.36 -10.36
CA THR A 46 19.53 -11.03 -11.10
C THR A 46 18.44 -10.04 -11.52
N ALA A 47 17.98 -9.17 -10.60
CA ALA A 47 17.03 -8.11 -10.90
C ALA A 47 17.57 -7.11 -11.95
N LYS A 48 18.85 -6.72 -11.86
CA LYS A 48 19.51 -5.84 -12.83
C LYS A 48 19.62 -6.50 -14.22
N ALA A 49 19.93 -7.80 -14.29
CA ALA A 49 19.95 -8.55 -15.54
C ALA A 49 18.55 -8.66 -16.16
N ALA A 50 17.55 -9.02 -15.36
CA ALA A 50 16.15 -9.09 -15.79
C ALA A 50 15.62 -7.74 -16.30
N PHE A 51 15.94 -6.64 -15.60
CA PHE A 51 15.61 -5.29 -16.06
C PHE A 51 16.33 -4.93 -17.36
N ASN A 52 17.62 -5.24 -17.49
CA ASN A 52 18.40 -4.97 -18.70
C ASN A 52 17.96 -5.77 -19.94
N ALA A 53 17.30 -6.93 -19.74
CA ALA A 53 16.69 -7.71 -20.82
C ALA A 53 15.45 -7.05 -21.42
N LEU A 54 14.88 -6.01 -20.79
CA LEU A 54 13.76 -5.25 -21.35
C LEU A 54 14.22 -4.38 -22.55
N PRO A 55 13.34 -4.19 -23.55
CA PRO A 55 13.54 -3.21 -24.62
C PRO A 55 13.94 -1.83 -24.08
N SER A 56 14.79 -1.12 -24.82
CA SER A 56 15.32 0.20 -24.42
C SER A 56 14.21 1.21 -24.11
N TRP A 57 13.20 1.30 -24.97
CA TRP A 57 12.04 2.17 -24.78
C TRP A 57 11.28 1.87 -23.46
N GLN A 58 11.19 0.59 -23.09
CA GLN A 58 10.46 0.16 -21.90
C GLN A 58 11.27 0.43 -20.63
N ARG A 59 12.59 0.25 -20.68
CA ARG A 59 13.50 0.67 -19.61
C ARG A 59 13.46 2.18 -19.38
N GLN A 60 13.43 2.97 -20.45
CA GLN A 60 13.31 4.42 -20.37
C GLN A 60 11.98 4.83 -19.71
N GLN A 61 10.85 4.32 -20.20
CA GLN A 61 9.52 4.58 -19.63
C GLN A 61 9.45 4.24 -18.12
N ILE A 62 10.06 3.13 -17.69
CA ILE A 62 10.13 2.76 -16.27
C ILE A 62 11.07 3.70 -15.50
N GLY A 63 12.21 4.07 -16.08
CA GLY A 63 13.16 5.01 -15.48
C GLY A 63 12.54 6.38 -15.21
N ASP A 64 11.83 6.93 -16.19
CA ASP A 64 11.12 8.20 -16.09
C ASP A 64 10.02 8.13 -15.02
N ALA A 65 9.20 7.07 -15.03
CA ALA A 65 8.16 6.87 -14.03
C ALA A 65 8.71 6.65 -12.60
N ALA A 66 9.86 5.98 -12.45
CA ALA A 66 10.53 5.80 -11.17
C ALA A 66 11.14 7.12 -10.67
N ALA A 67 11.69 7.94 -11.57
CA ALA A 67 12.22 9.26 -11.24
C ALA A 67 11.11 10.20 -10.72
N GLU A 68 9.96 10.28 -11.40
CA GLU A 68 8.81 11.09 -10.97
C GLU A 68 8.29 10.66 -9.58
N ARG A 69 8.25 9.34 -9.30
CA ARG A 69 7.90 8.83 -7.97
C ARG A 69 8.96 9.17 -6.93
N ALA A 70 10.25 9.03 -7.24
CA ALA A 70 11.33 9.42 -6.34
C ALA A 70 11.28 10.93 -6.00
N TRP A 71 10.99 11.79 -6.98
CA TRP A 71 10.75 13.22 -6.77
C TRP A 71 9.53 13.47 -5.87
N THR A 72 8.41 12.78 -6.12
CA THR A 72 7.19 12.90 -5.32
C THR A 72 7.43 12.48 -3.87
N VAL A 73 8.03 11.31 -3.64
CA VAL A 73 8.41 10.82 -2.30
C VAL A 73 9.36 11.80 -1.61
N ARG A 74 10.39 12.29 -2.31
CA ARG A 74 11.34 13.29 -1.76
C ARG A 74 10.66 14.62 -1.43
N ARG A 75 9.64 15.03 -2.19
CA ARG A 75 8.83 16.23 -1.95
C ARG A 75 7.97 16.08 -0.71
N LEU A 76 7.29 14.93 -0.55
CA LEU A 76 6.50 14.59 0.63
C LEU A 76 7.37 14.55 1.89
N PHE A 77 8.51 13.86 1.87
CA PHE A 77 9.47 13.86 2.99
C PHE A 77 10.02 15.25 3.31
N ARG A 78 10.22 16.13 2.31
CA ARG A 78 10.62 17.54 2.56
C ARG A 78 9.48 18.38 3.16
N ALA A 79 8.23 18.15 2.78
CA ALA A 79 7.08 18.84 3.36
C ALA A 79 6.90 18.43 4.83
N THR A 80 6.77 17.13 5.10
CA THR A 80 6.61 16.62 6.47
C THR A 80 7.80 16.94 7.37
N SER A 81 9.03 16.99 6.82
CA SER A 81 10.21 17.42 7.60
C SER A 81 10.27 18.92 7.92
N ARG A 82 9.43 19.73 7.26
CA ARG A 82 9.29 21.16 7.51
C ARG A 82 8.22 21.44 8.56
N ASP A 83 7.11 20.69 8.50
CA ASP A 83 5.96 20.89 9.40
C ASP A 83 6.33 20.70 10.89
N TRP A 84 7.14 19.69 11.26
CA TRP A 84 7.53 19.50 12.68
C TRP A 84 8.50 20.56 13.22
N ARG A 85 9.25 21.25 12.36
CA ARG A 85 10.10 22.38 12.77
C ARG A 85 9.32 23.68 12.93
N ASP A 86 8.21 23.85 12.23
CA ASP A 86 7.33 25.02 12.36
C ASP A 86 6.45 24.93 13.64
N ILE A 87 6.14 23.71 14.11
CA ILE A 87 5.34 23.48 15.32
C ILE A 87 6.06 23.99 16.59
N GLY A 88 7.35 23.72 16.74
CA GLY A 88 8.11 24.11 17.94
C GLY A 88 8.30 25.62 18.14
N ASP A 89 8.07 26.43 17.09
CA ASP A 89 8.08 27.91 17.19
C ASP A 89 6.67 28.46 17.52
N ARG A 90 5.62 27.64 17.35
CA ARG A 90 4.20 28.01 17.56
C ARG A 90 3.60 27.56 18.90
N ASP A 91 4.41 27.01 19.81
CA ASP A 91 4.03 26.57 21.16
C ASP A 91 3.64 27.72 22.14
N LYS A 92 3.01 28.78 21.63
CA LYS A 92 2.37 29.85 22.43
C LYS A 92 0.85 29.95 22.27
N THR A 93 0.24 29.31 21.27
CA THR A 93 -1.23 29.34 21.11
C THR A 93 -1.81 28.09 20.46
N ILE A 94 -1.87 26.97 21.19
CA ILE A 94 -2.82 25.88 20.84
C ILE A 94 -4.21 26.31 21.32
N LEU A 95 -4.89 27.13 20.51
CA LEU A 95 -6.32 27.39 20.70
C LEU A 95 -7.11 26.22 20.12
N PHE A 96 -7.58 25.31 20.99
CA PHE A 96 -8.55 24.30 20.58
C PHE A 96 -9.83 25.01 20.08
N PRO A 97 -10.32 24.74 18.85
CA PRO A 97 -11.60 25.28 18.42
C PRO A 97 -12.70 24.65 19.27
N VAL A 98 -13.32 25.46 20.12
CA VAL A 98 -14.51 25.06 20.89
C VAL A 98 -15.61 24.73 19.89
N ILE A 99 -15.98 23.45 19.82
CA ILE A 99 -17.10 23.00 18.98
C ILE A 99 -18.38 23.63 19.57
N PRO A 100 -19.12 24.49 18.83
CA PRO A 100 -20.37 25.02 19.32
C PRO A 100 -21.40 23.89 19.45
N ARG A 101 -21.97 23.72 20.65
CA ARG A 101 -23.09 22.80 20.89
C ARG A 101 -24.32 23.27 20.10
N GLY A 102 -24.53 22.70 18.91
CA GLY A 102 -25.68 23.04 18.07
C GLY A 102 -25.82 22.22 16.78
N VAL A 103 -24.74 21.64 16.24
CA VAL A 103 -24.81 20.84 15.01
C VAL A 103 -25.24 19.40 15.30
N GLN A 104 -26.54 19.14 15.20
CA GLN A 104 -27.04 17.76 15.04
C GLN A 104 -26.78 17.29 13.60
N PRO A 105 -26.26 16.07 13.38
CA PRO A 105 -26.16 15.50 12.03
C PRO A 105 -27.55 15.11 11.52
N ASN A 106 -28.16 16.00 10.73
CA ASN A 106 -29.43 15.71 10.05
C ASN A 106 -29.21 14.73 8.89
N GLY A 107 -29.34 13.42 9.15
CA GLY A 107 -29.03 12.40 8.15
C GLY A 107 -29.40 10.95 8.50
N ALA A 108 -30.27 10.71 9.48
CA ALA A 108 -30.63 9.35 9.93
C ALA A 108 -32.14 9.14 10.16
N GLN A 109 -32.98 9.58 9.21
CA GLN A 109 -34.33 9.03 9.06
C GLN A 109 -34.39 8.04 7.89
N ALA A 110 -34.06 6.78 8.15
CA ALA A 110 -34.37 5.65 7.27
C ALA A 110 -34.22 4.29 7.99
N ALA A 111 -35.04 4.00 9.01
CA ALA A 111 -35.44 2.63 9.43
C ALA A 111 -36.29 2.64 10.73
N MET A 112 -37.54 3.10 10.67
CA MET A 112 -38.55 2.63 11.63
C MET A 112 -38.97 1.20 11.24
N ALA A 113 -38.44 0.19 11.94
CA ALA A 113 -39.13 -1.08 12.22
C ALA A 113 -38.29 -2.02 13.13
N ARG A 114 -38.53 -1.96 14.44
CA ARG A 114 -38.56 -3.17 15.27
C ARG A 114 -39.98 -3.28 15.83
N PRO A 115 -40.51 -4.49 15.96
CA PRO A 115 -40.62 -5.02 17.32
C PRO A 115 -39.77 -6.29 17.51
N ALA A 116 -39.54 -6.65 18.76
CA ALA A 116 -38.78 -7.83 19.15
C ALA A 116 -39.68 -8.79 19.95
N ALA A 117 -39.48 -10.11 19.81
CA ALA A 117 -39.63 -11.08 20.91
C ALA A 117 -39.11 -12.49 20.53
N ALA A 118 -38.54 -13.17 21.54
CA ALA A 118 -38.50 -14.63 21.76
C ALA A 118 -37.69 -15.59 20.83
N ARG A 119 -36.62 -16.18 21.41
CA ARG A 119 -36.09 -17.56 21.20
C ARG A 119 -37.05 -18.61 21.83
N PRO A 120 -36.82 -19.95 21.79
CA PRO A 120 -35.68 -20.76 21.29
C PRO A 120 -36.10 -21.70 20.11
N ALA A 121 -35.32 -22.68 19.62
CA ALA A 121 -34.00 -23.23 19.97
C ALA A 121 -33.11 -23.32 18.69
N GLY A 122 -32.13 -24.21 18.46
CA GLY A 122 -31.50 -25.34 19.16
C GLY A 122 -30.66 -26.15 18.15
N GLY A 123 -29.51 -26.73 18.52
CA GLY A 123 -28.76 -27.69 17.68
C GLY A 123 -27.66 -27.13 16.77
N THR A 124 -26.43 -27.09 17.27
CA THR A 124 -25.20 -27.31 16.50
C THR A 124 -24.79 -28.79 16.64
N PRO A 125 -23.70 -29.28 16.02
CA PRO A 125 -23.35 -29.25 14.58
C PRO A 125 -22.90 -30.64 14.06
N THR A 126 -22.93 -30.93 12.75
CA THR A 126 -22.07 -32.00 12.17
C THR A 126 -21.70 -31.81 10.69
N THR A 127 -20.39 -31.84 10.46
CA THR A 127 -19.63 -32.42 9.34
C THR A 127 -20.38 -33.38 8.39
N GLY A 128 -20.16 -33.23 7.07
CA GLY A 128 -20.60 -34.23 6.07
C GLY A 128 -20.17 -33.94 4.62
N THR A 129 -18.95 -34.31 4.24
CA THR A 129 -18.50 -34.39 2.83
C THR A 129 -18.07 -35.83 2.55
N PRO A 130 -18.71 -36.50 1.57
CA PRO A 130 -18.04 -36.85 0.30
C PRO A 130 -18.99 -36.62 -0.90
N GLY A 131 -18.58 -36.28 -2.11
CA GLY A 131 -17.63 -36.99 -2.99
C GLY A 131 -18.31 -37.13 -4.38
N PRO A 132 -17.59 -37.10 -5.52
CA PRO A 132 -18.22 -36.80 -6.82
C PRO A 132 -18.82 -38.03 -7.54
N LYS A 133 -19.95 -37.84 -8.23
CA LYS A 133 -20.45 -38.79 -9.25
C LYS A 133 -19.86 -38.46 -10.63
N ARG A 134 -19.14 -39.41 -11.22
CA ARG A 134 -18.85 -39.44 -12.67
C ARG A 134 -20.13 -39.77 -13.46
N PRO A 135 -20.32 -39.23 -14.67
CA PRO A 135 -21.29 -39.75 -15.63
C PRO A 135 -20.78 -41.05 -16.28
N ALA A 136 -21.73 -41.81 -16.83
CA ALA A 136 -21.50 -42.94 -17.74
C ALA A 136 -21.94 -42.55 -19.15
#